data_AF-A0AA85JTU9-F1
#
_entry.id   AF-A0AA85JTU9-F1
#
_cell.length_a   1.000
_cell.length_b   1.000
_cell.length_c   1.000
_cell.angle_alpha   90.00
_cell.angle_beta   90.00
_cell.angle_gamma   90.00
#
_symmetry.space_group_name_H-M   'P 1'
#
loop_
_entity.id
_entity.type
_entity.pdbx_description
1 polymer ?
#
loop_
_entity_poly.entity_id
_entity_poly.type
_entity_poly.pdbx_seq_one_letter_code
_entity_poly.pdbx_strand_id
1 'polypeptide(L)'
;MPCFDKKLEASREEFSVQSSVADCRVPDVDLVLATNELLYLLESFCHESDGSVVFSPSTHAAELEENNILILSRLCEVFHGQWNVCNRINNMPSEAKGVVPMYRHSGSGSGGYAAYIFRFAAEKLFSINLDLNLSEDEHVIVRQLQNRDLQEMLLFNTKDDRDLAASLLASRSNRIPYRHLEVEPKALLVFAVANGFRNIQTIVQYLRKIYQVAKYERKKLKQTKSIYPFDYVEVMACPNGCLNGGGQIKELLKETNEVYASLTVAEPMSNDLVQSLYAFIKSRDPDRKSLHTTYRLFPKLKLSIPVL
;
A
#
# COMPACT_ATOMS: atom_id res chain seq x y z
N MET A 1 -12.87 5.59 0.77
CA MET A 1 -11.95 4.50 0.35
C MET A 1 -12.25 4.10 -1.09
N PRO A 2 -11.28 3.75 -1.93
CA PRO A 2 -11.54 3.38 -3.33
C PRO A 2 -12.07 1.94 -3.52
N CYS A 3 -12.32 1.21 -2.43
CA CYS A 3 -12.60 -0.23 -2.46
C CYS A 3 -13.71 -0.59 -1.45
N PHE A 4 -14.66 -1.43 -1.88
CA PHE A 4 -15.73 -1.94 -1.01
C PHE A 4 -15.22 -2.91 0.06
N ASP A 5 -14.17 -3.67 -0.22
CA ASP A 5 -13.62 -4.66 0.72
C ASP A 5 -13.08 -4.01 2.00
N LYS A 6 -12.81 -2.69 1.98
CA LYS A 6 -12.46 -1.94 3.19
C LYS A 6 -13.58 -1.92 4.23
N LYS A 7 -14.84 -2.12 3.84
CA LYS A 7 -15.95 -2.33 4.77
C LYS A 7 -15.81 -3.66 5.51
N LEU A 8 -15.42 -4.72 4.80
CA LEU A 8 -15.18 -6.05 5.39
C LEU A 8 -13.93 -6.06 6.28
N GLU A 9 -12.92 -5.27 5.92
CA GLU A 9 -11.74 -5.06 6.76
C GLU A 9 -12.12 -4.35 8.07
N ALA A 10 -12.86 -3.25 7.99
CA ALA A 10 -13.33 -2.50 9.17
C ALA A 10 -14.29 -3.30 10.06
N SER A 11 -15.07 -4.23 9.49
CA SER A 11 -16.00 -5.07 10.27
C SER A 11 -15.33 -6.22 11.04
N ARG A 12 -14.00 -6.34 11.02
CA ARG A 12 -13.29 -7.37 11.77
C ARG A 12 -13.39 -7.09 13.26
N GLU A 13 -13.90 -8.05 14.03
CA GLU A 13 -14.11 -7.89 15.48
C GLU A 13 -12.83 -7.54 16.25
N GLU A 14 -11.67 -8.01 15.78
CA GLU A 14 -10.37 -7.67 16.35
C GLU A 14 -9.96 -6.20 16.20
N PHE A 15 -10.61 -5.44 15.31
CA PHE A 15 -10.43 -3.99 15.13
C PHE A 15 -11.46 -3.23 15.96
N SER A 16 -11.44 -3.50 17.26
CA SER A 16 -12.26 -2.81 18.23
C SER A 16 -11.57 -2.70 19.58
N VAL A 17 -11.67 -1.52 20.19
CA VAL A 17 -11.18 -1.21 21.53
C VAL A 17 -12.27 -1.43 22.58
N GLN A 18 -11.86 -1.82 23.78
CA GLN A 18 -12.79 -1.98 24.90
C GLN A 18 -13.26 -0.61 25.38
N SER A 19 -14.58 -0.40 25.44
CA SER A 19 -15.17 0.81 26.01
C SER A 19 -15.01 0.84 27.54
N SER A 20 -15.13 2.04 28.12
CA SER A 20 -15.26 2.23 29.57
C SER A 20 -16.57 1.63 30.13
N VAL A 21 -17.55 1.36 29.27
CA VAL A 21 -18.79 0.65 29.61
C VAL A 21 -18.56 -0.86 29.48
N ALA A 22 -18.93 -1.61 30.52
CA ALA A 22 -18.81 -3.08 30.54
C ALA A 22 -19.51 -3.71 29.33
N ASP A 23 -18.86 -4.71 28.72
CA ASP A 23 -19.33 -5.47 27.54
C ASP A 23 -19.59 -4.67 26.26
N CYS A 24 -19.15 -3.41 26.19
CA CYS A 24 -19.21 -2.61 24.98
C CYS A 24 -17.83 -2.54 24.30
N ARG A 25 -17.75 -2.93 23.04
CA ARG A 25 -16.56 -2.74 22.18
C ARG A 25 -16.88 -1.65 21.17
N VAL A 26 -15.94 -0.73 20.98
CA VAL A 26 -16.04 0.35 19.99
C VAL A 26 -15.14 -0.01 18.81
N PRO A 27 -15.66 -0.06 17.58
CA PRO A 27 -14.83 -0.36 16.41
C PRO A 27 -13.78 0.72 16.18
N ASP A 28 -12.62 0.35 15.63
CA ASP A 28 -11.57 1.31 15.26
C ASP A 28 -12.01 2.21 14.09
N VAL A 29 -12.94 1.70 13.26
CA VAL A 29 -13.52 2.41 12.12
C VAL A 29 -15.04 2.17 12.09
N ASP A 30 -15.82 3.21 12.37
CA ASP A 30 -17.29 3.11 12.41
C ASP A 30 -17.93 3.00 11.02
N LEU A 31 -17.40 3.75 10.04
CA LEU A 31 -17.98 3.88 8.71
C LEU A 31 -16.90 3.95 7.64
N VAL A 32 -17.10 3.16 6.59
CA VAL A 32 -16.30 3.24 5.36
C VAL A 32 -17.23 3.60 4.21
N LEU A 33 -17.00 4.75 3.58
CA LEU A 33 -17.67 5.14 2.34
C LEU A 33 -16.76 4.89 1.14
N ALA A 34 -17.31 4.26 0.10
CA ALA A 34 -16.66 4.17 -1.20
C ALA A 34 -16.68 5.54 -1.91
N THR A 35 -15.80 5.77 -2.89
CA THR A 35 -15.75 7.05 -3.61
C THR A 35 -17.07 7.39 -4.28
N ASN A 36 -17.71 6.41 -4.94
CA ASN A 36 -19.02 6.59 -5.56
C ASN A 36 -20.14 6.82 -4.54
N GLU A 37 -20.10 6.17 -3.37
CA GLU A 37 -21.08 6.38 -2.29
C GLU A 37 -20.97 7.79 -1.71
N LEU A 38 -19.75 8.30 -1.56
CA LEU A 38 -19.53 9.68 -1.15
C LEU A 38 -20.09 10.66 -2.20
N LEU A 39 -19.89 10.39 -3.49
CA LEU A 39 -20.47 11.21 -4.54
C LEU A 39 -22.00 11.23 -4.48
N TYR A 40 -22.64 10.06 -4.40
CA TYR A 40 -24.10 9.97 -4.29
C TYR A 40 -24.64 10.70 -3.05
N LEU A 41 -23.93 10.62 -1.93
CA LEU A 41 -24.28 11.36 -0.73
C LEU A 41 -24.24 12.88 -0.98
N LEU A 42 -23.17 13.38 -1.61
CA LEU A 42 -23.06 14.80 -1.96
C LEU A 42 -24.15 15.26 -2.94
N GLU A 43 -24.44 14.46 -3.96
CA GLU A 43 -25.51 14.74 -4.92
C GLU A 43 -26.88 14.83 -4.25
N SER A 44 -27.16 13.95 -3.26
CA SER A 44 -28.42 13.97 -2.53
C SER A 44 -28.65 15.29 -1.78
N PHE A 45 -27.61 15.84 -1.16
CA PHE A 45 -27.66 17.16 -0.51
C PHE A 45 -27.89 18.30 -1.52
N CYS A 46 -27.31 18.19 -2.72
CA CYS A 46 -27.53 19.17 -3.79
C CYS A 46 -28.98 19.17 -4.30
N HIS A 47 -29.60 18.00 -4.40
CA HIS A 47 -30.99 17.86 -4.84
C HIS A 47 -31.99 18.39 -3.82
N GLU A 48 -31.70 18.29 -2.52
CA GLU A 48 -32.52 18.89 -1.45
C GLU A 48 -32.37 20.42 -1.37
N SER A 49 -31.29 20.98 -1.94
CA SER A 49 -30.91 22.40 -1.85
C SER A 49 -31.07 23.15 -3.17
N ASP A 50 -32.27 23.19 -3.74
CA ASP A 50 -32.71 24.01 -4.91
C ASP A 50 -31.63 24.34 -5.98
N GLY A 51 -30.80 23.34 -6.34
CA GLY A 51 -29.79 23.42 -7.40
C GLY A 51 -28.51 24.18 -7.08
N SER A 52 -28.24 24.59 -5.83
CA SER A 52 -27.03 25.36 -5.48
C SER A 52 -26.51 24.99 -4.08
N VAL A 53 -25.63 23.99 -4.01
CA VAL A 53 -24.66 23.90 -2.91
C VAL A 53 -23.41 24.65 -3.34
N VAL A 54 -23.25 25.88 -2.88
CA VAL A 54 -22.03 26.67 -3.12
C VAL A 54 -20.92 26.10 -2.24
N PHE A 55 -20.13 25.17 -2.78
CA PHE A 55 -18.78 24.95 -2.27
C PHE A 55 -17.91 26.07 -2.84
N SER A 56 -17.69 27.15 -2.07
CA SER A 56 -16.84 28.27 -2.48
C SER A 56 -15.36 27.89 -2.34
N PRO A 57 -14.62 27.54 -3.41
CA PRO A 57 -13.23 27.10 -3.26
C PRO A 57 -12.31 28.27 -2.87
N SER A 58 -12.72 29.50 -3.17
CA SER A 58 -11.92 30.71 -3.03
C SER A 58 -12.04 31.40 -1.66
N THR A 59 -13.08 31.13 -0.87
CA THR A 59 -13.14 31.56 0.55
C THR A 59 -12.63 30.50 1.51
N HIS A 60 -12.59 29.23 1.09
CA HIS A 60 -12.21 28.12 1.94
C HIS A 60 -10.75 27.68 1.79
N ALA A 61 -9.89 28.39 1.05
CA ALA A 61 -8.45 28.11 1.10
C ALA A 61 -7.90 28.32 2.53
N ALA A 62 -8.40 29.34 3.24
CA ALA A 62 -8.15 29.55 4.66
C ALA A 62 -8.80 28.46 5.54
N GLU A 63 -9.99 27.97 5.18
CA GLU A 63 -10.65 26.86 5.89
C GLU A 63 -10.08 25.48 5.55
N LEU A 64 -9.36 25.30 4.44
CA LEU A 64 -8.66 24.06 4.12
C LEU A 64 -7.40 23.95 4.98
N GLU A 65 -6.72 25.08 5.20
CA GLU A 65 -5.72 25.21 6.26
C GLU A 65 -6.37 24.94 7.63
N GLU A 66 -7.52 25.54 7.93
CA GLU A 66 -8.22 25.38 9.21
C GLU A 66 -8.76 23.96 9.45
N ASN A 67 -9.22 23.24 8.42
CA ASN A 67 -9.70 21.85 8.48
C ASN A 67 -8.53 20.86 8.57
N ASN A 68 -7.41 21.12 7.89
CA ASN A 68 -6.18 20.36 8.10
C ASN A 68 -5.62 20.64 9.50
N ILE A 69 -5.64 21.88 9.98
CA ILE A 69 -5.34 22.25 11.36
C ILE A 69 -6.31 21.56 12.32
N LEU A 70 -7.59 21.41 11.99
CA LEU A 70 -8.59 20.73 12.81
C LEU A 70 -8.33 19.23 12.89
N ILE A 71 -8.01 18.58 11.75
CA ILE A 71 -7.60 17.16 11.72
C ILE A 71 -6.31 16.98 12.53
N LEU A 72 -5.31 17.83 12.32
CA LEU A 72 -4.05 17.81 13.07
C LEU A 72 -4.26 18.12 14.56
N SER A 73 -5.19 19.01 14.89
CA SER A 73 -5.59 19.38 16.26
C SER A 73 -6.30 18.21 16.94
N ARG A 74 -7.23 17.54 16.25
CA ARG A 74 -7.92 16.35 16.75
C ARG A 74 -6.95 15.19 16.94
N LEU A 75 -6.02 14.97 16.01
CA LEU A 75 -4.95 13.99 16.19
C LEU A 75 -4.10 14.36 17.42
N CYS A 76 -3.69 15.62 17.58
CA CYS A 76 -2.94 16.08 18.75
C CYS A 76 -3.71 15.89 20.08
N GLU A 77 -5.02 16.17 20.09
CA GLU A 77 -5.90 15.97 21.25
C GLU A 77 -6.01 14.49 21.65
N VAL A 78 -6.19 13.61 20.65
CA VAL A 78 -6.30 12.16 20.84
C VAL A 78 -5.01 11.56 21.42
N PHE A 79 -3.84 12.07 21.03
CA PHE A 79 -2.56 11.46 21.43
C PHE A 79 -1.97 12.03 22.74
N HIS A 80 -2.36 13.20 23.23
CA HIS A 80 -1.70 13.79 24.40
C HIS A 80 -2.57 14.13 25.61
N GLY A 81 -3.90 13.94 25.56
CA GLY A 81 -4.77 13.99 26.73
C GLY A 81 -4.83 15.32 27.52
N GLN A 82 -4.01 16.32 27.19
CA GLN A 82 -4.01 17.70 27.68
C GLN A 82 -2.93 18.48 26.93
N TRP A 83 -3.21 18.85 25.68
CA TRP A 83 -2.43 19.89 24.99
C TRP A 83 -3.35 21.11 24.84
N ASN A 84 -3.07 22.19 25.58
CA ASN A 84 -3.83 23.43 25.45
C ASN A 84 -3.54 24.06 24.08
N VAL A 85 -4.37 23.71 23.09
CA VAL A 85 -4.27 24.11 21.67
C VAL A 85 -4.23 25.63 21.52
N CYS A 86 -4.90 26.39 22.38
CA CYS A 86 -4.95 27.85 22.27
C CYS A 86 -3.59 28.56 22.42
N ASN A 87 -2.59 27.97 23.08
CA ASN A 87 -1.33 28.67 23.39
C ASN A 87 -0.15 28.33 22.46
N ARG A 88 -0.33 27.48 21.43
CA ARG A 88 0.75 27.18 20.47
C ARG A 88 0.35 27.13 18.99
N ILE A 89 -0.86 27.54 18.61
CA ILE A 89 -1.15 27.88 17.21
C ILE A 89 -0.19 29.01 16.72
N ASN A 90 0.17 29.93 17.62
CA ASN A 90 1.09 31.05 17.32
C ASN A 90 2.58 30.67 17.27
N ASN A 91 2.95 29.42 17.60
CA ASN A 91 4.33 28.93 17.59
C ASN A 91 4.49 27.65 16.75
N MET A 92 3.56 27.35 15.83
CA MET A 92 3.91 26.50 14.70
C MET A 92 4.94 27.26 13.85
N PRO A 93 6.02 26.61 13.38
CA PRO A 93 6.94 27.24 12.46
C PRO A 93 6.13 27.81 11.30
N SER A 94 6.43 29.03 10.89
CA SER A 94 5.80 29.74 9.77
C SER A 94 5.88 29.00 8.41
N GLU A 95 6.46 27.81 8.40
CA GLU A 95 6.58 26.86 7.29
C GLU A 95 5.40 25.86 7.21
N ALA A 96 4.50 25.81 8.21
CA ALA A 96 3.27 25.01 8.16
C ALA A 96 2.09 25.70 7.40
N LYS A 97 2.38 26.78 6.66
CA LYS A 97 1.44 27.51 5.77
C LYS A 97 1.28 26.90 4.39
N GLY A 98 1.83 25.71 4.16
CA GLY A 98 1.47 24.91 3.01
C GLY A 98 0.41 23.91 3.45
N VAL A 99 -0.77 23.93 2.81
CA VAL A 99 -1.63 22.75 2.65
C VAL A 99 -0.73 21.52 2.69
N VAL A 100 -0.91 20.58 3.63
CA VAL A 100 -0.09 19.35 3.66
C VAL A 100 -0.15 18.78 2.24
N PRO A 101 0.93 18.90 1.44
CA PRO A 101 0.81 18.77 0.01
C PRO A 101 0.32 17.34 -0.23
N MET A 102 -0.72 17.16 -1.04
CA MET A 102 -1.09 15.81 -1.45
C MET A 102 0.17 15.19 -2.06
N TYR A 103 0.67 14.14 -1.44
CA TYR A 103 1.86 13.45 -1.87
C TYR A 103 1.51 12.01 -2.20
N ARG A 104 2.38 11.38 -2.97
CA ARG A 104 2.36 9.94 -3.20
C ARG A 104 3.65 9.32 -2.70
N HIS A 105 3.65 8.01 -2.59
CA HIS A 105 4.87 7.26 -2.35
C HIS A 105 5.44 6.74 -3.67
N SER A 106 6.75 6.50 -3.70
CA SER A 106 7.41 5.84 -4.84
C SER A 106 6.81 4.45 -5.07
N GLY A 107 6.71 4.01 -6.33
CA GLY A 107 6.14 2.71 -6.67
C GLY A 107 4.69 2.79 -7.13
N SER A 108 3.84 1.91 -6.59
CA SER A 108 2.48 1.68 -7.10
C SER A 108 1.45 2.73 -6.62
N GLY A 109 0.32 2.82 -7.33
CA GLY A 109 -0.87 3.61 -6.93
C GLY A 109 -1.60 3.08 -5.69
N SER A 110 -0.96 2.21 -4.90
CA SER A 110 -1.54 1.53 -3.75
C SER A 110 -0.68 1.70 -2.48
N GLY A 111 0.06 2.81 -2.40
CA GLY A 111 0.83 3.18 -1.22
C GLY A 111 2.33 2.87 -1.28
N GLY A 112 2.83 2.23 -2.33
CA GLY A 112 4.27 2.09 -2.55
C GLY A 112 5.03 1.21 -1.55
N TYR A 113 4.33 0.33 -0.81
CA TYR A 113 4.95 -0.47 0.25
C TYR A 113 6.06 -1.38 -0.25
N ALA A 114 5.84 -2.10 -1.36
CA ALA A 114 6.89 -2.94 -1.96
C ALA A 114 8.17 -2.15 -2.27
N ALA A 115 8.03 -0.95 -2.84
CA ALA A 115 9.16 -0.10 -3.19
C ALA A 115 9.91 0.40 -1.95
N TYR A 116 9.17 0.83 -0.93
CA TYR A 116 9.75 1.25 0.35
C TYR A 116 10.48 0.10 1.05
N ILE A 117 9.85 -1.06 1.18
CA ILE A 117 10.45 -2.23 1.82
C ILE A 117 11.67 -2.72 1.03
N PHE A 118 11.64 -2.65 -0.30
CA PHE A 118 12.76 -3.01 -1.16
C PHE A 118 13.97 -2.10 -0.90
N ARG A 119 13.77 -0.77 -0.89
CA ARG A 119 14.81 0.22 -0.53
C ARG A 119 15.37 -0.03 0.86
N PHE A 120 14.48 -0.18 1.84
CA PHE A 120 14.87 -0.41 3.22
C PHE A 120 15.66 -1.72 3.39
N ALA A 121 15.25 -2.80 2.71
CA ALA A 121 15.97 -4.07 2.73
C ALA A 121 17.33 -3.99 2.02
N ALA A 122 17.43 -3.28 0.90
CA ALA A 122 18.70 -3.04 0.22
C ALA A 122 19.72 -2.34 1.13
N GLU A 123 19.29 -1.31 1.84
CA GLU A 123 20.12 -0.59 2.80
C GLU A 123 20.50 -1.49 3.98
N LYS A 124 19.52 -2.12 4.65
CA LYS A 124 19.77 -2.85 5.90
C LYS A 124 20.49 -4.18 5.72
N LEU A 125 20.28 -4.87 4.60
CA LEU A 125 20.85 -6.20 4.37
C LEU A 125 22.14 -6.16 3.54
N PHE A 126 22.30 -5.15 2.67
CA PHE A 126 23.41 -5.09 1.71
C PHE A 126 24.18 -3.77 1.74
N SER A 127 23.79 -2.80 2.58
CA SER A 127 24.40 -1.47 2.62
C SER A 127 24.34 -0.72 1.28
N ILE A 128 23.32 -1.01 0.46
CA ILE A 128 23.08 -0.36 -0.83
C ILE A 128 21.97 0.68 -0.64
N ASN A 129 22.31 1.96 -0.80
CA ASN A 129 21.35 3.05 -0.77
C ASN A 129 20.78 3.27 -2.18
N LEU A 130 19.48 3.06 -2.33
CA LEU A 130 18.81 3.21 -3.63
C LEU A 130 18.20 4.59 -3.79
N ASP A 131 17.93 4.97 -5.04
CA ASP A 131 17.19 6.17 -5.44
C ASP A 131 15.67 6.01 -5.26
N LEU A 132 14.96 7.12 -5.05
CA LEU A 132 13.49 7.09 -4.89
C LEU A 132 12.82 6.53 -6.15
N ASN A 133 13.39 6.83 -7.32
CA ASN A 133 12.97 6.25 -8.58
C ASN A 133 13.76 4.97 -8.87
N LEU A 134 13.25 3.85 -8.39
CA LEU A 134 13.85 2.52 -8.58
C LEU A 134 14.01 2.09 -10.05
N SER A 135 13.32 2.73 -11.00
CA SER A 135 13.45 2.39 -12.41
C SER A 135 14.69 2.99 -13.06
N GLU A 136 15.27 4.04 -12.45
CA GLU A 136 16.44 4.77 -12.94
C GLU A 136 17.72 4.42 -12.17
N ASP A 137 17.58 3.71 -11.05
CA ASP A 137 18.66 3.32 -10.17
C ASP A 137 19.70 2.42 -10.86
N GLU A 138 20.98 2.60 -10.53
CA GLU A 138 22.08 1.83 -11.14
C GLU A 138 22.14 0.35 -10.71
N HIS A 139 21.56 -0.01 -9.58
CA HIS A 139 21.60 -1.37 -9.02
C HIS A 139 20.30 -2.15 -9.27
N VAL A 140 19.26 -1.51 -9.80
CA VAL A 140 17.91 -2.09 -9.87
C VAL A 140 17.45 -2.33 -11.31
N ILE A 141 16.77 -3.46 -11.52
CA ILE A 141 15.93 -3.67 -12.70
C ILE A 141 14.49 -3.82 -12.24
N VAL A 142 13.64 -2.92 -12.71
CA VAL A 142 12.18 -3.06 -12.61
C VAL A 142 11.66 -3.49 -13.98
N ARG A 143 10.96 -4.64 -14.04
CA ARG A 143 10.42 -5.15 -15.30
C ARG A 143 9.02 -5.73 -15.14
N GLN A 144 8.28 -5.71 -16.23
CA GLN A 144 6.98 -6.36 -16.33
C GLN A 144 7.18 -7.81 -16.77
N LEU A 145 6.47 -8.72 -16.13
CA LEU A 145 6.43 -10.11 -16.52
C LEU A 145 5.33 -10.34 -17.58
N GLN A 146 4.48 -11.34 -17.37
CA GLN A 146 3.44 -11.77 -18.32
C GLN A 146 2.51 -10.64 -18.80
N ASN A 147 2.28 -9.63 -17.95
CA ASN A 147 1.46 -8.46 -18.21
C ASN A 147 1.91 -7.30 -17.31
N ARG A 148 1.32 -6.11 -17.51
CA ARG A 148 1.65 -4.88 -16.76
C ARG A 148 1.36 -4.96 -15.26
N ASP A 149 0.43 -5.83 -14.89
CA ASP A 149 -0.05 -6.05 -13.53
C ASP A 149 0.79 -7.09 -12.75
N LEU A 150 1.82 -7.66 -13.36
CA LEU A 150 2.80 -8.50 -12.67
C LEU A 150 4.20 -7.94 -12.92
N GLN A 151 4.77 -7.30 -11.90
CA GLN A 151 6.08 -6.67 -11.97
C GLN A 151 7.07 -7.42 -11.09
N GLU A 152 8.33 -7.41 -11.51
CA GLU A 152 9.47 -7.98 -10.80
C GLU A 152 10.52 -6.88 -10.60
N MET A 153 11.06 -6.77 -9.39
CA MET A 153 12.11 -5.83 -9.00
C MET A 153 13.33 -6.62 -8.56
N LEU A 154 14.48 -6.35 -9.17
CA LEU A 154 15.72 -7.11 -8.99
C LEU A 154 16.80 -6.17 -8.47
N LEU A 155 17.45 -6.55 -7.36
CA LEU A 155 18.61 -5.84 -6.82
C LEU A 155 19.89 -6.57 -7.22
N PHE A 156 20.88 -5.83 -7.69
CA PHE A 156 22.22 -6.34 -7.96
C PHE A 156 23.26 -5.64 -7.09
N ASN A 157 24.40 -6.30 -6.87
CA ASN A 157 25.46 -5.78 -6.02
C ASN A 157 26.21 -4.61 -6.68
N THR A 158 26.33 -4.65 -8.00
CA THR A 158 27.06 -3.66 -8.79
C THR A 158 26.27 -3.27 -10.03
N LYS A 159 26.57 -2.09 -10.57
CA LYS A 159 26.03 -1.63 -11.86
C LYS A 159 26.39 -2.57 -13.00
N ASP A 160 27.62 -3.10 -13.03
CA ASP A 160 28.05 -4.03 -14.08
C ASP A 160 27.24 -5.32 -14.07
N ASP A 161 26.96 -5.86 -12.87
CA ASP A 161 26.08 -7.02 -12.72
C ASP A 161 24.67 -6.70 -13.22
N ARG A 162 24.14 -5.53 -12.86
CA ARG A 162 22.84 -5.06 -13.32
C ARG A 162 22.80 -4.96 -14.85
N ASP A 163 23.82 -4.37 -15.48
CA ASP A 163 23.89 -4.16 -16.94
C ASP A 163 24.01 -5.49 -17.70
N LEU A 164 24.79 -6.44 -17.17
CA LEU A 164 24.87 -7.78 -17.70
C LEU A 164 23.52 -8.51 -17.60
N ALA A 165 22.85 -8.42 -16.44
CA ALA A 165 21.52 -9.00 -16.25
C ALA A 165 20.49 -8.38 -17.22
N ALA A 166 20.48 -7.05 -17.39
CA ALA A 166 19.60 -6.36 -18.32
C ALA A 166 19.81 -6.83 -19.77
N SER A 167 21.07 -6.99 -20.19
CA SER A 167 21.44 -7.48 -21.52
C SER A 167 20.96 -8.91 -21.76
N LEU A 168 21.11 -9.79 -20.77
CA LEU A 168 20.58 -11.16 -20.83
C LEU A 168 19.06 -11.16 -20.95
N LEU A 169 18.38 -10.33 -20.17
CA LEU A 169 16.92 -10.24 -20.15
C LEU A 169 16.34 -9.74 -21.47
N ALA A 170 17.03 -8.85 -22.20
CA ALA A 170 16.59 -8.32 -23.48
C ALA A 170 16.38 -9.43 -24.55
N SER A 171 17.12 -10.54 -24.44
CA SER A 171 17.04 -11.68 -25.35
C SER A 171 16.07 -12.79 -24.91
N ARG A 172 15.40 -12.63 -23.76
CA ARG A 172 14.62 -13.69 -23.10
C ARG A 172 13.14 -13.36 -23.01
N SER A 173 12.32 -14.39 -22.82
CA SER A 173 10.89 -14.18 -22.52
C SER A 173 10.72 -13.47 -21.18
N ASN A 174 9.90 -12.43 -21.17
CA ASN A 174 9.46 -11.76 -19.95
C ASN A 174 8.51 -12.60 -19.09
N ARG A 175 8.07 -13.77 -19.54
CA ARG A 175 7.14 -14.61 -18.76
C ARG A 175 7.81 -15.38 -17.61
N ILE A 176 9.13 -15.52 -17.68
CA ILE A 176 9.90 -16.36 -16.75
C ILE A 176 10.57 -15.42 -15.73
N PRO A 177 10.29 -15.56 -14.42
CA PRO A 177 10.98 -14.80 -13.37
C PRO A 177 12.50 -14.98 -13.42
N TYR A 178 13.25 -13.97 -12.99
CA TYR A 178 14.71 -13.94 -13.17
C TYR A 178 15.41 -15.14 -12.54
N ARG A 179 15.04 -15.51 -11.31
CA ARG A 179 15.62 -16.66 -10.61
C ARG A 179 15.40 -18.00 -11.31
N HIS A 180 14.33 -18.13 -12.10
CA HIS A 180 14.04 -19.35 -12.86
C HIS A 180 14.85 -19.45 -14.15
N LEU A 181 15.50 -18.37 -14.59
CA LEU A 181 16.44 -18.42 -15.72
C LEU A 181 17.77 -19.08 -15.35
N GLU A 182 18.08 -19.17 -14.04
CA GLU A 182 19.30 -19.76 -13.49
C GLU A 182 20.61 -19.16 -14.05
N VAL A 183 20.58 -17.92 -14.54
CA VAL A 183 21.73 -17.19 -15.09
C VAL A 183 22.56 -16.48 -14.01
N GLU A 184 23.77 -16.07 -14.37
CA GLU A 184 24.56 -15.07 -13.64
C GLU A 184 24.40 -13.69 -14.28
N PRO A 185 24.50 -12.59 -13.51
CA PRO A 185 24.74 -12.57 -12.06
C PRO A 185 23.48 -12.89 -11.24
N LYS A 186 23.61 -13.41 -10.03
CA LYS A 186 22.44 -13.56 -9.13
C LYS A 186 21.96 -12.21 -8.60
N ALA A 187 20.65 -12.00 -8.63
CA ALA A 187 20.01 -10.90 -7.93
C ALA A 187 20.05 -11.13 -6.40
N LEU A 188 20.46 -10.11 -5.64
CA LEU A 188 20.51 -10.10 -4.18
C LEU A 188 19.10 -10.15 -3.56
N LEU A 189 18.17 -9.37 -4.10
CA LEU A 189 16.76 -9.34 -3.73
C LEU A 189 15.89 -9.43 -4.97
N VAL A 190 14.78 -10.16 -4.86
CA VAL A 190 13.81 -10.31 -5.95
C VAL A 190 12.40 -10.11 -5.40
N PHE A 191 11.81 -8.96 -5.66
CA PHE A 191 10.45 -8.63 -5.22
C PHE A 191 9.47 -8.77 -6.38
N ALA A 192 8.21 -9.07 -6.06
CA ALA A 192 7.11 -9.01 -7.02
C ALA A 192 5.97 -8.12 -6.55
N VAL A 193 5.33 -7.43 -7.50
CA VAL A 193 4.06 -6.73 -7.31
C VAL A 193 3.05 -7.38 -8.25
N ALA A 194 2.01 -7.99 -7.70
CA ALA A 194 1.01 -8.77 -8.43
C ALA A 194 -0.40 -8.20 -8.20
N ASN A 195 -0.89 -7.47 -9.20
CA ASN A 195 -2.23 -6.90 -9.24
C ASN A 195 -3.19 -7.83 -9.98
N GLY A 196 -4.43 -7.93 -9.51
CA GLY A 196 -5.48 -8.75 -10.12
C GLY A 196 -5.46 -10.22 -9.71
N PHE A 197 -6.65 -10.80 -9.53
CA PHE A 197 -6.84 -12.20 -9.16
C PHE A 197 -6.11 -13.21 -10.05
N ARG A 198 -5.97 -12.95 -11.36
CA ARG A 198 -5.23 -13.83 -12.27
C ARG A 198 -3.76 -13.93 -11.88
N ASN A 199 -3.12 -12.81 -11.57
CA ASN A 199 -1.71 -12.79 -11.17
C ASN A 199 -1.54 -13.34 -9.74
N ILE A 200 -2.47 -13.05 -8.84
CA ILE A 200 -2.51 -13.68 -7.50
C ILE A 200 -2.57 -15.20 -7.62
N GLN A 201 -3.42 -15.74 -8.51
CA GLN A 201 -3.50 -17.18 -8.76
C GLN A 201 -2.14 -17.74 -9.22
N THR A 202 -1.42 -17.05 -10.10
CA THR A 202 -0.07 -17.44 -10.53
C THR A 202 0.90 -17.50 -9.36
N ILE A 203 0.93 -16.48 -8.49
CA ILE A 203 1.76 -16.46 -7.27
C ILE A 203 1.41 -17.63 -6.35
N VAL A 204 0.11 -17.86 -6.11
CA VAL A 204 -0.37 -18.96 -5.28
C VAL A 204 -0.01 -20.31 -5.88
N GLN A 205 -0.03 -20.46 -7.21
CA GLN A 205 0.40 -21.70 -7.88
C GLN A 205 1.89 -21.99 -7.66
N TYR A 206 2.77 -20.98 -7.73
CA TYR A 206 4.18 -21.14 -7.38
C TYR A 206 4.35 -21.63 -5.94
N LEU A 207 3.67 -20.98 -4.99
CA LEU A 207 3.71 -21.37 -3.57
C LEU A 207 3.18 -22.80 -3.35
N ARG A 208 2.05 -23.15 -3.99
CA ARG A 208 1.44 -24.49 -3.89
C ARG A 208 2.38 -25.57 -4.39
N LYS A 209 3.06 -25.36 -5.52
CA LYS A 209 4.02 -26.32 -6.07
C LYS A 209 5.15 -26.58 -5.08
N ILE A 210 5.69 -25.53 -4.47
CA ILE A 210 6.79 -25.64 -3.50
C ILE A 210 6.33 -26.32 -2.21
N TYR A 211 5.17 -25.92 -1.69
CA TYR A 211 4.56 -26.57 -0.53
C TYR A 211 4.33 -28.07 -0.76
N GLN A 212 3.81 -28.46 -1.92
CA GLN A 212 3.58 -29.86 -2.28
C GLN A 212 4.87 -30.68 -2.30
N VAL A 213 5.92 -30.15 -2.95
CA VAL A 213 7.23 -30.84 -3.00
C VAL A 213 7.83 -30.97 -1.60
N ALA A 214 7.78 -29.91 -0.79
CA ALA A 214 8.30 -29.93 0.58
C ALA A 214 7.56 -30.92 1.50
N LYS A 215 6.24 -31.06 1.32
CA LYS A 215 5.40 -31.92 2.17
C LYS A 215 5.40 -33.39 1.76
N TYR A 216 5.33 -33.69 0.46
CA TYR A 216 5.06 -35.06 -0.02
C TYR A 216 6.20 -35.66 -0.86
N GLU A 217 7.03 -34.85 -1.53
CA GLU A 217 8.06 -35.33 -2.45
C GLU A 217 9.49 -34.96 -1.97
N ARG A 218 9.79 -35.13 -0.67
CA ARG A 218 11.10 -34.78 -0.08
C ARG A 218 12.30 -35.38 -0.83
N LYS A 219 12.17 -36.57 -1.41
CA LYS A 219 13.21 -37.22 -2.23
C LYS A 219 13.45 -36.52 -3.58
N LYS A 220 12.42 -35.88 -4.15
CA LYS A 220 12.45 -35.17 -5.44
C LYS A 220 12.92 -33.71 -5.30
N LEU A 221 12.80 -33.13 -4.10
CA LEU A 221 13.34 -31.79 -3.78
C LEU A 221 14.85 -31.66 -4.08
N LYS A 222 15.61 -32.76 -4.02
CA LYS A 222 17.03 -32.80 -4.40
C LYS A 222 17.28 -32.77 -5.91
N GLN A 223 16.29 -33.13 -6.73
CA GLN A 223 16.39 -33.21 -8.20
C GLN A 223 15.70 -32.03 -8.90
N THR A 224 14.66 -31.46 -8.31
CA THR A 224 14.02 -30.22 -8.79
C THR A 224 14.42 -29.06 -7.90
N LYS A 225 15.37 -28.24 -8.35
CA LYS A 225 15.61 -26.87 -7.83
C LYS A 225 14.40 -25.98 -8.17
N SER A 226 13.21 -26.29 -7.67
CA SER A 226 12.04 -25.44 -7.81
C SER A 226 12.12 -24.32 -6.78
N ILE A 227 13.08 -23.42 -6.95
CA ILE A 227 13.28 -22.26 -6.09
C ILE A 227 12.08 -21.32 -6.26
N TYR A 228 11.53 -20.84 -5.15
CA TYR A 228 10.51 -19.79 -5.21
C TYR A 228 11.14 -18.52 -5.79
N PRO A 229 10.56 -17.89 -6.83
CA PRO A 229 11.27 -16.85 -7.56
C PRO A 229 11.39 -15.52 -6.81
N PHE A 230 10.59 -15.27 -5.78
CA PHE A 230 10.50 -13.96 -5.12
C PHE A 230 10.80 -14.07 -3.62
N ASP A 231 11.48 -13.09 -3.03
CA ASP A 231 11.67 -12.98 -1.58
C ASP A 231 10.49 -12.30 -0.90
N TYR A 232 9.84 -11.39 -1.62
CA TYR A 232 8.70 -10.61 -1.16
C TYR A 232 7.69 -10.45 -2.29
N VAL A 233 6.40 -10.52 -1.95
CA VAL A 233 5.31 -10.30 -2.91
C VAL A 233 4.27 -9.37 -2.32
N GLU A 234 4.04 -8.25 -2.98
CA GLU A 234 2.87 -7.40 -2.76
C GLU A 234 1.74 -7.86 -3.68
N VAL A 235 0.55 -8.08 -3.13
CA VAL A 235 -0.63 -8.52 -3.89
C VAL A 235 -1.78 -7.52 -3.76
N MET A 236 -2.44 -7.22 -4.87
CA MET A 236 -3.64 -6.38 -4.92
C MET A 236 -4.74 -7.09 -5.68
N ALA A 237 -5.97 -7.07 -5.17
CA ALA A 237 -7.09 -7.78 -5.79
C ALA A 237 -7.50 -7.18 -7.15
N CYS A 238 -7.40 -5.86 -7.29
CA CYS A 238 -7.77 -5.12 -8.49
C CYS A 238 -6.58 -5.00 -9.48
N PRO A 239 -6.81 -5.15 -10.80
CA PRO A 239 -5.86 -4.69 -11.82
C PRO A 239 -5.55 -3.20 -11.65
N ASN A 240 -4.33 -2.76 -11.92
CA ASN A 240 -3.83 -1.40 -11.67
C ASN A 240 -3.91 -0.92 -10.21
N GLY A 241 -4.15 -1.82 -9.24
CA GLY A 241 -4.16 -1.50 -7.82
C GLY A 241 -5.35 -0.66 -7.37
N CYS A 242 -5.18 0.10 -6.28
CA CYS A 242 -6.26 0.81 -5.59
C CYS A 242 -6.93 1.92 -6.42
N LEU A 243 -6.23 2.55 -7.36
CA LEU A 243 -6.80 3.60 -8.21
C LEU A 243 -7.95 3.10 -9.09
N ASN A 244 -7.96 1.79 -9.38
CA ASN A 244 -9.02 1.10 -10.12
C ASN A 244 -9.86 0.20 -9.19
N GLY A 245 -9.94 0.55 -7.92
CA GLY A 245 -10.74 -0.18 -6.93
C GLY A 245 -12.23 -0.16 -7.26
N GLY A 246 -12.96 -1.17 -6.82
CA GLY A 246 -14.39 -1.34 -7.18
C GLY A 246 -15.31 -0.19 -6.77
N GLY A 247 -14.90 0.63 -5.79
CA GLY A 247 -15.67 1.79 -5.33
C GLY A 247 -15.35 3.10 -6.06
N GLN A 248 -14.49 3.07 -7.08
CA GLN A 248 -14.12 4.25 -7.87
C GLN A 248 -15.09 4.53 -9.01
N ILE A 249 -15.07 5.78 -9.48
CA ILE A 249 -15.79 6.21 -10.68
C ILE A 249 -14.95 5.83 -11.90
N LYS A 250 -15.43 4.85 -12.68
CA LYS A 250 -14.63 4.21 -13.73
C LYS A 250 -14.29 5.17 -14.88
N GLU A 251 -15.20 6.09 -15.15
CA GLU A 251 -15.10 7.10 -16.20
C GLU A 251 -13.95 8.08 -15.93
N LEU A 252 -13.59 8.29 -14.66
CA LEU A 252 -12.55 9.23 -14.23
C LEU A 252 -11.19 8.56 -13.95
N LEU A 253 -11.04 7.28 -14.32
CA LEU A 253 -9.83 6.52 -13.98
C LEU A 253 -8.58 7.15 -14.60
N LYS A 254 -8.67 7.67 -15.82
CA LYS A 254 -7.52 8.26 -16.52
C LYS A 254 -7.05 9.53 -15.80
N GLU A 255 -7.97 10.44 -15.54
CA GLU A 255 -7.74 11.70 -14.84
C GLU A 255 -7.21 11.44 -13.43
N THR A 256 -7.77 10.46 -12.72
CA THR A 256 -7.31 10.06 -11.39
C THR A 256 -5.86 9.59 -11.41
N ASN A 257 -5.46 8.81 -12.42
CA ASN A 257 -4.07 8.36 -12.58
C ASN A 257 -3.13 9.54 -12.91
N GLU A 258 -3.54 10.46 -13.77
CA GLU A 258 -2.75 11.65 -14.13
C GLU A 258 -2.53 12.58 -12.93
N VAL A 259 -3.59 12.84 -12.16
CA VAL A 259 -3.49 13.62 -10.91
C VAL A 259 -2.63 12.91 -9.89
N TYR A 260 -2.82 11.60 -9.67
CA TYR A 260 -1.96 10.85 -8.75
C TYR A 260 -0.50 10.89 -9.17
N ALA A 261 -0.19 10.68 -10.46
CA ALA A 261 1.18 10.66 -10.96
C ALA A 261 1.90 12.01 -10.84
N SER A 262 1.15 13.13 -10.91
CA SER A 262 1.69 14.48 -10.76
C SER A 262 2.00 14.90 -9.32
N LEU A 263 1.49 14.16 -8.32
CA LEU A 263 1.78 14.43 -6.92
C LEU A 263 3.28 14.24 -6.62
N THR A 264 3.79 15.09 -5.73
CA THR A 264 5.15 14.99 -5.20
C THR A 264 5.36 13.63 -4.54
N VAL A 265 6.52 13.03 -4.78
CA VAL A 265 6.90 11.78 -4.12
C VAL A 265 7.50 12.10 -2.75
N ALA A 266 6.99 11.49 -1.69
CA ALA A 266 7.53 11.59 -0.34
C ALA A 266 7.76 10.20 0.26
N GLU A 267 8.69 10.10 1.22
CA GLU A 267 8.92 8.87 1.96
C GLU A 267 8.01 8.80 3.19
N PRO A 268 7.52 7.61 3.60
CA PRO A 268 6.56 7.48 4.70
C PRO A 268 7.03 8.13 6.03
N MET A 269 8.34 8.10 6.30
CA MET A 269 8.94 8.60 7.53
C MET A 269 9.65 9.95 7.36
N SER A 270 9.48 10.65 6.22
CA SER A 270 10.12 11.96 6.02
C SER A 270 9.43 13.11 6.78
N ASN A 271 8.29 12.85 7.42
CA ASN A 271 7.50 13.84 8.15
C ASN A 271 7.74 13.72 9.67
N ASP A 272 8.19 14.81 10.29
CA ASP A 272 8.47 14.89 11.73
C ASP A 272 7.26 14.54 12.61
N LEU A 273 6.05 14.88 12.17
CA LEU A 273 4.82 14.50 12.85
C LEU A 273 4.63 12.98 12.85
N VAL A 274 4.88 12.32 11.71
CA VAL A 274 4.78 10.86 11.59
C VAL A 274 5.84 10.18 12.46
N GLN A 275 7.06 10.70 12.48
CA GLN A 275 8.12 10.20 13.34
C GLN A 275 7.75 10.35 14.83
N SER A 276 7.23 11.52 15.22
CA SER A 276 6.80 11.81 16.59
C SER A 276 5.63 10.92 17.01
N LEU A 277 4.65 10.72 16.13
CA LEU A 277 3.53 9.81 16.36
C LEU A 277 4.00 8.36 16.52
N TYR A 278 4.91 7.90 15.66
CA TYR A 278 5.47 6.56 15.77
C TYR A 278 6.24 6.36 17.08
N ALA A 279 7.03 7.36 17.50
CA ALA A 279 7.72 7.35 18.78
C ALA A 279 6.74 7.31 19.97
N PHE A 280 5.65 8.09 19.90
CA PHE A 280 4.59 8.08 20.90
C PHE A 280 3.93 6.70 21.01
N ILE A 281 3.50 6.11 19.88
CA ILE A 281 2.91 4.77 19.85
C ILE A 281 3.87 3.75 20.46
N LYS A 282 5.15 3.78 20.05
CA LYS A 282 6.18 2.88 20.58
C LYS A 282 6.40 3.06 22.10
N SER A 283 6.21 4.26 22.65
CA SER A 283 6.32 4.50 24.09
C SER A 283 5.18 3.88 24.90
N ARG A 284 3.98 3.80 24.32
CA ARG A 284 2.77 3.24 24.96
C ARG A 284 2.57 1.75 24.67
N ASP A 285 3.01 1.32 23.49
CA ASP A 285 2.91 -0.04 22.98
C ASP A 285 4.28 -0.45 22.38
N PRO A 286 5.24 -0.86 23.24
CA PRO A 286 6.61 -1.21 22.81
C PRO A 286 6.65 -2.34 21.78
N ASP A 287 5.72 -3.28 21.87
CA ASP A 287 5.55 -4.39 20.95
C ASP A 287 4.80 -4.00 19.66
N ARG A 288 4.23 -2.79 19.62
CA ARG A 288 3.43 -2.24 18.51
C ARG A 288 2.26 -3.15 18.13
N LYS A 289 1.64 -3.82 19.10
CA LYS A 289 0.50 -4.71 18.89
C LYS A 289 -0.67 -3.99 18.21
N SER A 290 -0.88 -2.71 18.52
CA SER A 290 -1.87 -1.83 17.90
C SER A 290 -1.68 -1.61 16.39
N LEU A 291 -0.46 -1.79 15.87
CA LEU A 291 -0.14 -1.63 14.45
C LEU A 291 -0.10 -2.98 13.69
N HIS A 292 -0.40 -4.08 14.37
CA HIS A 292 -0.35 -5.42 13.80
C HIS A 292 -1.69 -6.13 13.95
N THR A 293 -1.91 -7.14 13.11
CA THR A 293 -3.08 -8.00 13.18
C THR A 293 -2.69 -9.44 12.95
N THR A 294 -3.64 -10.36 13.16
CA THR A 294 -3.47 -11.78 12.90
C THR A 294 -4.44 -12.24 11.82
N TYR A 295 -4.15 -13.37 11.20
CA TYR A 295 -5.02 -13.98 10.21
C TYR A 295 -5.55 -15.30 10.74
N ARG A 296 -6.81 -15.61 10.42
CA ARG A 296 -7.46 -16.86 10.81
C ARG A 296 -7.79 -17.67 9.56
N LEU A 297 -7.73 -18.99 9.68
CA LEU A 297 -8.16 -19.86 8.60
C LEU A 297 -9.67 -19.75 8.45
N PHE A 298 -10.14 -19.21 7.32
CA PHE A 298 -11.56 -19.23 7.00
C PHE A 298 -11.93 -20.60 6.39
N PRO A 299 -12.95 -21.30 6.91
CA PRO A 299 -13.43 -22.53 6.28
C PRO A 299 -13.85 -22.24 4.84
N LYS A 300 -13.55 -23.14 3.89
CA LYS A 300 -14.07 -23.02 2.52
C LYS A 300 -15.60 -23.01 2.60
N LEU A 301 -16.22 -21.88 2.29
CA LEU A 301 -17.66 -21.81 2.08
C LEU A 301 -18.01 -22.82 0.99
N LYS A 302 -18.78 -23.86 1.33
CA LYS A 302 -19.45 -24.70 0.35
C LYS A 302 -20.50 -23.81 -0.29
N LEU A 303 -20.13 -23.08 -1.35
CA LEU A 303 -21.10 -22.44 -2.23
C LEU A 303 -21.88 -23.57 -2.88
N SER A 304 -23.00 -23.97 -2.27
CA SER A 304 -24.03 -24.74 -2.94
C SER A 304 -24.57 -23.84 -4.04
N ILE A 305 -24.06 -24.05 -5.25
CA ILE A 305 -24.68 -23.50 -6.45
C ILE A 305 -26.12 -24.00 -6.43
N PRO A 306 -27.15 -23.13 -6.37
CA PRO A 306 -28.52 -23.58 -6.52
C PRO A 306 -28.61 -24.20 -7.91
N VAL A 307 -28.91 -25.49 -7.97
CA VAL A 307 -29.28 -26.14 -9.22
C VAL A 307 -30.63 -25.53 -9.60
N LEU A 308 -30.64 -24.69 -10.64
CA LEU A 308 -31.85 -24.29 -11.36
C LEU A 308 -32.33 -25.46 -12.22
#